data_AF-A0A7S2S952-F1
#
_entry.id   AF-A0A7S2S952-F1
#
_cell.length_a   1.000
_cell.length_b   1.000
_cell.length_c   1.000
_cell.angle_alpha   90.00
_cell.angle_beta   90.00
_cell.angle_gamma   90.00
#
_symmetry.space_group_name_H-M   'P 1'
#
loop_
_entity.id
_entity.type
_entity.pdbx_description
1 polymer ?
#
loop_
_entity_poly.entity_id
_entity_poly.type
_entity_poly.pdbx_seq_one_letter_code
_entity_poly.pdbx_strand_id
1 'polypeptide(L)'
;AEKTYAREVQYFHDFEELLDSMVKAASSLVTQLDDAFRSRVDMDEVFLAICELPRQGTKEDADKLETPVSMETMIIEVEIRLDADMNAEELLEPYSEQYEKTVAKPIADMDKMFKTKTLRDLLKQRPKIVSSVAAYKAKQDKLQDAKANGANIKRKKETETKLRDEEEKLEKLDRQVIRTFGVYESQCSEAAVLAMENAYQVVNKLLEQVSDTTDDIAPHIGMDDEAARERR
;
A
#
# COMPACT_ATOMS: atom_id res chain seq x y z
N ALA A 1 31.11 10.35 11.73
CA ALA A 1 31.07 9.50 10.51
C ALA A 1 30.37 8.18 10.77
N GLU A 2 30.89 7.31 11.65
CA GLU A 2 30.31 5.98 11.89
C GLU A 2 28.90 5.98 12.50
N LYS A 3 28.64 6.87 13.47
CA LYS A 3 27.29 7.09 14.02
C LYS A 3 26.27 7.60 12.99
N THR A 4 26.73 8.40 12.03
CA THR A 4 25.86 8.95 10.97
C THR A 4 25.45 7.85 10.02
N TYR A 5 26.40 7.05 9.51
CA TYR A 5 26.10 5.95 8.59
C TYR A 5 25.15 4.90 9.20
N ALA A 6 25.39 4.47 10.45
CA ALA A 6 24.54 3.49 11.10
C ALA A 6 23.08 3.98 11.21
N ARG A 7 22.90 5.28 11.47
CA ARG A 7 21.58 5.91 11.47
C ARG A 7 20.95 5.95 10.07
N GLU A 8 21.70 6.31 9.03
CA GLU A 8 21.18 6.32 7.65
C GLU A 8 20.79 4.91 7.18
N VAL A 9 21.54 3.87 7.58
CA VAL A 9 21.17 2.47 7.31
C VAL A 9 19.90 2.06 8.05
N GLN A 10 19.75 2.51 9.30
CA GLN A 10 18.52 2.27 10.04
C GLN A 10 17.34 2.92 9.33
N TYR A 11 17.46 4.18 8.91
CA TYR A 11 16.40 4.86 8.15
C TYR A 11 16.07 4.16 6.83
N PHE A 12 17.07 3.62 6.13
CA PHE A 12 16.83 2.80 4.95
C PHE A 12 15.96 1.57 5.27
N HIS A 13 16.25 0.85 6.35
CA HIS A 13 15.47 -0.32 6.75
C HIS A 13 14.08 0.05 7.25
N ASP A 14 13.95 1.12 8.04
CA ASP A 14 12.65 1.62 8.50
C ASP A 14 11.77 2.00 7.29
N PHE A 15 12.35 2.66 6.29
CA PHE A 15 11.65 3.02 5.05
C PHE A 15 11.25 1.79 4.23
N GLU A 16 12.11 0.78 4.17
CA GLU A 16 11.82 -0.51 3.53
C GLU A 16 10.61 -1.21 4.15
N GLU A 17 10.57 -1.26 5.49
CA GLU A 17 9.46 -1.86 6.24
C GLU A 17 8.15 -1.08 6.07
N LEU A 18 8.23 0.25 6.02
CA LEU A 18 7.08 1.11 5.75
C LEU A 18 6.51 0.87 4.35
N LEU A 19 7.36 0.80 3.32
CA LEU A 19 6.93 0.47 1.96
C LEU A 19 6.26 -0.91 1.91
N ASP A 20 6.84 -1.92 2.56
CA ASP A 20 6.26 -3.26 2.67
C ASP A 20 4.89 -3.24 3.34
N SER A 21 4.72 -2.45 4.39
CA SER A 21 3.44 -2.28 5.08
C SER A 21 2.41 -1.60 4.17
N MET A 22 2.82 -0.59 3.38
CA MET A 22 1.94 0.10 2.44
C MET A 22 1.46 -0.82 1.32
N VAL A 23 2.35 -1.65 0.75
CA VAL A 23 1.98 -2.66 -0.27
C VAL A 23 0.92 -3.60 0.29
N LYS A 24 1.15 -4.15 1.49
CA LYS A 24 0.20 -5.06 2.14
C LYS A 24 -1.15 -4.39 2.41
N ALA A 25 -1.15 -3.16 2.90
CA ALA A 25 -2.38 -2.43 3.17
C ALA A 25 -3.18 -2.15 1.88
N ALA A 26 -2.51 -1.69 0.82
CA ALA A 26 -3.17 -1.40 -0.46
C ALA A 26 -3.75 -2.67 -1.11
N SER A 27 -2.99 -3.77 -1.14
CA SER A 27 -3.50 -5.05 -1.64
C SER A 27 -4.63 -5.61 -0.78
N SER A 28 -4.53 -5.49 0.55
CA SER A 28 -5.60 -5.93 1.46
C SER A 28 -6.88 -5.15 1.23
N LEU A 29 -6.80 -3.86 0.91
CA LEU A 29 -8.00 -3.07 0.66
C LEU A 29 -8.69 -3.46 -0.66
N VAL A 30 -7.92 -3.81 -1.71
CA VAL A 30 -8.51 -4.37 -2.95
C VAL A 30 -9.32 -5.62 -2.62
N THR A 31 -8.74 -6.57 -1.89
CA THR A 31 -9.45 -7.80 -1.51
C THR A 31 -10.69 -7.51 -0.65
N GLN A 32 -10.59 -6.56 0.29
CA GLN A 32 -11.75 -6.17 1.11
C GLN A 32 -12.86 -5.50 0.30
N LEU A 33 -12.52 -4.71 -0.73
CA LEU A 33 -13.50 -4.14 -1.65
C LEU A 33 -14.19 -5.24 -2.45
N ASP A 34 -13.42 -6.17 -3.04
CA ASP A 34 -13.96 -7.32 -3.78
C ASP A 34 -14.90 -8.17 -2.91
N ASP A 35 -14.48 -8.48 -1.69
CA ASP A 35 -15.27 -9.27 -0.74
C ASP A 35 -16.54 -8.52 -0.31
N ALA A 36 -16.46 -7.20 -0.12
CA ALA A 36 -17.62 -6.37 0.21
C ALA A 36 -18.62 -6.31 -0.95
N PHE A 37 -18.14 -6.19 -2.19
CA PHE A 37 -19.01 -6.20 -3.38
C PHE A 37 -19.70 -7.56 -3.55
N ARG A 38 -18.96 -8.67 -3.43
CA ARG A 38 -19.57 -10.01 -3.46
C ARG A 38 -20.57 -10.22 -2.35
N SER A 39 -20.26 -9.79 -1.13
CA SER A 39 -21.18 -9.92 0.01
C SER A 39 -22.46 -9.13 -0.20
N ARG A 40 -22.38 -7.97 -0.87
CA ARG A 40 -23.56 -7.18 -1.24
C ARG A 40 -24.43 -7.95 -2.24
N VAL A 41 -23.82 -8.47 -3.30
CA VAL A 41 -24.52 -9.32 -4.29
C VAL A 41 -25.19 -10.51 -3.63
N ASP A 42 -24.47 -11.25 -2.76
CA ASP A 42 -25.04 -12.38 -2.03
C ASP A 42 -26.24 -11.96 -1.15
N MET A 43 -26.19 -10.78 -0.53
CA MET A 43 -27.30 -10.23 0.27
C MET A 43 -28.51 -9.88 -0.61
N ASP A 44 -28.26 -9.27 -1.76
CA ASP A 44 -29.30 -8.89 -2.72
C ASP A 44 -29.94 -10.15 -3.33
N GLU A 45 -29.18 -11.17 -3.74
CA GLU A 45 -29.68 -12.47 -4.19
C GLU A 45 -30.57 -13.16 -3.14
N VAL A 46 -30.16 -13.18 -1.87
CA VAL A 46 -30.95 -13.76 -0.77
C VAL A 46 -32.25 -12.99 -0.56
N PHE A 47 -32.20 -11.66 -0.61
CA PHE A 47 -33.39 -10.82 -0.52
C PHE A 47 -34.37 -11.11 -1.65
N LEU A 48 -33.89 -11.18 -2.90
CA LEU A 48 -34.70 -11.52 -4.07
C LEU A 48 -35.34 -12.89 -3.93
N ALA A 49 -34.58 -13.90 -3.51
CA ALA A 49 -35.10 -15.23 -3.25
C ALA A 49 -36.23 -15.23 -2.21
N ILE A 50 -36.10 -14.44 -1.13
CA ILE A 50 -37.17 -14.28 -0.12
C ILE A 50 -38.41 -13.63 -0.74
N CYS A 51 -38.24 -12.58 -1.54
CA CYS A 51 -39.36 -11.87 -2.14
C CYS A 51 -40.03 -12.60 -3.32
N GLU A 52 -39.37 -13.60 -3.93
CA GLU A 52 -39.99 -14.50 -4.89
C GLU A 52 -40.89 -15.56 -4.23
N LEU A 53 -40.68 -15.90 -2.95
CA LEU A 53 -41.48 -16.91 -2.24
C LEU A 53 -42.99 -16.62 -2.27
N PRO A 54 -43.47 -15.38 -2.02
CA PRO A 54 -44.89 -15.05 -2.17
C PRO A 54 -45.39 -15.15 -3.61
N ARG A 55 -44.55 -14.83 -4.62
CA ARG A 55 -44.92 -14.87 -6.06
C ARG A 55 -45.14 -16.29 -6.58
N GLN A 56 -44.41 -17.27 -6.05
CA GLN A 56 -44.52 -18.68 -6.43
C GLN A 56 -45.51 -19.48 -5.55
N GLY A 57 -45.92 -18.94 -4.41
CA GLY A 57 -46.84 -19.55 -3.46
C GLY A 57 -48.32 -19.45 -3.87
N THR A 58 -49.18 -20.26 -3.26
CA THR A 58 -50.63 -20.10 -3.42
C THR A 58 -51.13 -18.89 -2.61
N LYS A 59 -52.31 -18.36 -2.96
CA LYS A 59 -52.92 -17.21 -2.24
C LYS A 59 -53.04 -17.45 -0.72
N GLU A 60 -53.26 -18.70 -0.30
CA GLU A 60 -53.31 -19.10 1.11
C GLU A 60 -51.94 -19.06 1.80
N ASP A 61 -50.83 -19.25 1.08
CA ASP A 61 -49.48 -19.19 1.64
C ASP A 61 -49.02 -17.75 1.82
N ALA A 62 -49.42 -16.87 0.90
CA ALA A 62 -49.26 -15.43 1.03
C ALA A 62 -50.07 -14.85 2.21
N ASP A 63 -51.33 -15.29 2.39
CA ASP A 63 -52.17 -14.87 3.52
C ASP A 63 -51.62 -15.36 4.88
N LYS A 64 -50.94 -16.52 4.93
CA LYS A 64 -50.28 -17.06 6.14
C LYS A 64 -49.00 -16.34 6.54
N LEU A 65 -48.35 -15.64 5.61
CA LEU A 65 -47.12 -14.91 5.87
C LEU A 65 -47.35 -13.65 6.73
N GLU A 66 -48.62 -13.27 6.97
CA GLU A 66 -49.03 -12.10 7.77
C GLU A 66 -48.18 -10.85 7.47
N THR A 67 -47.74 -10.70 6.22
CA THR A 67 -46.83 -9.60 5.87
C THR A 67 -47.61 -8.29 5.92
N PRO A 68 -47.11 -7.27 6.62
CA PRO A 68 -47.79 -5.98 6.77
C PRO A 68 -47.90 -5.18 5.46
N VAL A 69 -47.36 -5.70 4.36
CA VAL A 69 -47.20 -5.02 3.07
C VAL A 69 -47.88 -5.84 1.97
N SER A 70 -48.55 -5.17 1.03
CA SER A 70 -49.28 -5.83 -0.05
C SER A 70 -48.32 -6.55 -1.03
N MET A 71 -48.77 -7.65 -1.63
CA MET A 71 -47.98 -8.42 -2.60
C MET A 71 -47.57 -7.58 -3.83
N GLU A 72 -48.42 -6.69 -4.32
CA GLU A 72 -48.08 -5.76 -5.41
C GLU A 72 -46.98 -4.76 -5.00
N THR A 73 -46.96 -4.33 -3.75
CA THR A 73 -45.90 -3.46 -3.22
C THR A 73 -44.57 -4.20 -3.12
N MET A 74 -44.56 -5.45 -2.63
CA MET A 74 -43.37 -6.29 -2.62
C MET A 74 -42.82 -6.53 -4.04
N ILE A 75 -43.70 -6.74 -5.02
CA ILE A 75 -43.33 -6.94 -6.42
C ILE A 75 -42.61 -5.72 -7.02
N ILE A 76 -43.16 -4.52 -6.79
CA ILE A 76 -42.56 -3.26 -7.25
C ILE A 76 -41.22 -3.02 -6.55
N GLU A 77 -41.13 -3.31 -5.25
CA GLU A 77 -39.89 -3.15 -4.48
C GLU A 77 -38.79 -4.10 -4.97
N VAL A 78 -39.13 -5.34 -5.32
CA VAL A 78 -38.22 -6.30 -5.95
C VAL A 78 -37.74 -5.79 -7.30
N GLU A 79 -38.63 -5.28 -8.14
CA GLU A 79 -38.27 -4.78 -9.48
C GLU A 79 -37.35 -3.54 -9.40
N ILE A 80 -37.61 -2.60 -8.49
CA ILE A 80 -36.74 -1.44 -8.26
C ILE A 80 -35.36 -1.87 -7.73
N ARG A 81 -35.31 -2.84 -6.82
CA ARG A 81 -34.05 -3.34 -6.27
C ARG A 81 -33.26 -4.18 -7.27
N LEU A 82 -33.92 -4.96 -8.13
CA LEU A 82 -33.27 -5.65 -9.24
C LEU A 82 -32.60 -4.65 -10.20
N ASP A 83 -33.29 -3.56 -10.54
CA ASP A 83 -32.71 -2.50 -11.38
C ASP A 83 -31.56 -1.77 -10.66
N ALA A 84 -31.67 -1.54 -9.34
CA ALA A 84 -30.61 -0.92 -8.54
C ALA A 84 -29.40 -1.84 -8.32
N ASP A 85 -29.62 -3.15 -8.21
CA ASP A 85 -28.61 -4.19 -8.03
C ASP A 85 -27.82 -4.42 -9.33
N MET A 86 -28.53 -4.56 -10.46
CA MET A 86 -27.91 -4.66 -11.78
C MET A 86 -27.05 -3.42 -12.10
N ASN A 87 -27.49 -2.23 -11.66
CA ASN A 87 -26.67 -1.02 -11.73
C ASN A 87 -25.52 -1.03 -10.72
N ALA A 88 -25.72 -1.50 -9.49
CA ALA A 88 -24.67 -1.53 -8.46
C ALA A 88 -23.54 -2.50 -8.82
N GLU A 89 -23.83 -3.70 -9.32
CA GLU A 89 -22.80 -4.65 -9.77
C GLU A 89 -21.92 -4.04 -10.89
N GLU A 90 -22.56 -3.47 -11.92
CA GLU A 90 -21.85 -2.83 -13.05
C GLU A 90 -21.07 -1.58 -12.62
N LEU A 91 -21.53 -0.87 -11.58
CA LEU A 91 -20.94 0.39 -11.14
C LEU A 91 -19.88 0.21 -10.06
N LEU A 92 -19.95 -0.83 -9.22
CA LEU A 92 -19.07 -1.00 -8.06
C LEU A 92 -17.80 -1.81 -8.37
N GLU A 93 -17.90 -2.88 -9.17
CA GLU A 93 -16.76 -3.71 -9.56
C GLU A 93 -15.60 -2.90 -10.18
N PRO A 94 -15.85 -1.89 -11.06
CA PRO A 94 -14.79 -1.05 -11.62
C PRO A 94 -13.97 -0.25 -10.59
N TYR A 95 -14.51 0.02 -9.39
CA TYR A 95 -13.77 0.76 -8.36
C TYR A 95 -12.67 -0.09 -7.71
N SER A 96 -12.86 -1.41 -7.59
CA SER A 96 -11.81 -2.32 -7.12
C SER A 96 -10.63 -2.34 -8.09
N GLU A 97 -10.91 -2.53 -9.38
CA GLU A 97 -9.92 -2.51 -10.46
C GLU A 97 -9.23 -1.15 -10.58
N GLN A 98 -10.01 -0.06 -10.44
CA GLN A 98 -9.46 1.29 -10.46
C GLN A 98 -8.52 1.51 -9.26
N TYR A 99 -8.91 1.10 -8.05
CA TYR A 99 -8.05 1.18 -6.87
C TYR A 99 -6.77 0.36 -7.08
N GLU A 100 -6.89 -0.88 -7.55
CA GLU A 100 -5.74 -1.74 -7.83
C GLU A 100 -4.78 -1.07 -8.82
N LYS A 101 -5.31 -0.55 -9.93
CA LYS A 101 -4.52 0.05 -11.02
C LYS A 101 -3.88 1.38 -10.64
N THR A 102 -4.57 2.22 -9.89
CA THR A 102 -4.15 3.61 -9.62
C THR A 102 -3.46 3.79 -8.27
N VAL A 103 -3.57 2.81 -7.38
CA VAL A 103 -3.01 2.85 -6.02
C VAL A 103 -2.12 1.63 -5.75
N ALA A 104 -2.70 0.43 -5.72
CA ALA A 104 -1.99 -0.76 -5.22
C ALA A 104 -0.81 -1.14 -6.12
N LYS A 105 -1.01 -1.16 -7.43
CA LYS A 105 0.04 -1.50 -8.41
C LYS A 105 1.18 -0.47 -8.43
N PRO A 106 0.94 0.85 -8.46
CA PRO A 106 2.00 1.85 -8.29
C PRO A 106 2.80 1.66 -7.00
N ILE A 107 2.14 1.39 -5.85
CA ILE A 107 2.84 1.13 -4.58
C ILE A 107 3.70 -0.14 -4.66
N ALA A 108 3.18 -1.21 -5.26
CA ALA A 108 3.94 -2.44 -5.46
C ALA A 108 5.14 -2.25 -6.41
N ASP A 109 5.01 -1.43 -7.44
CA ASP A 109 6.10 -1.13 -8.37
C ASP A 109 7.16 -0.22 -7.72
N MET A 110 6.77 0.70 -6.82
CA MET A 110 7.70 1.45 -5.97
C MET A 110 8.53 0.52 -5.07
N ASP A 111 7.87 -0.41 -4.38
CA ASP A 111 8.55 -1.37 -3.50
C ASP A 111 9.57 -2.22 -4.27
N LYS A 112 9.20 -2.72 -5.46
CA LYS A 112 10.13 -3.45 -6.34
C LYS A 112 11.32 -2.59 -6.76
N MET A 113 11.08 -1.31 -7.09
CA MET A 113 12.12 -0.37 -7.47
C MET A 113 13.07 -0.09 -6.30
N PHE A 114 12.54 0.10 -5.10
CA PHE A 114 13.32 0.32 -3.87
C PHE A 114 14.17 -0.91 -3.52
N LYS A 115 13.60 -2.11 -3.63
CA LYS A 115 14.27 -3.39 -3.39
C LYS A 115 15.24 -3.81 -4.49
N THR A 116 15.50 -2.96 -5.48
CA THR A 116 16.52 -3.24 -6.49
C THR A 116 17.89 -3.49 -5.85
N LYS A 117 18.65 -4.41 -6.45
CA LYS A 117 19.92 -4.89 -5.89
C LYS A 117 20.95 -3.78 -5.67
N THR A 118 20.85 -2.67 -6.40
CA THR A 118 21.83 -1.58 -6.39
C THR A 118 22.13 -1.05 -4.99
N LEU A 119 21.13 -0.59 -4.23
CA LEU A 119 21.39 0.01 -2.92
C LEU A 119 21.79 -1.03 -1.87
N ARG A 120 21.10 -2.18 -1.84
CA ARG A 120 21.44 -3.30 -0.96
C ARG A 120 22.87 -3.83 -1.20
N ASP A 121 23.32 -3.88 -2.45
CA ASP A 121 24.68 -4.32 -2.79
C ASP A 121 25.74 -3.28 -2.40
N LEU A 122 25.44 -1.97 -2.48
CA LEU A 122 26.31 -0.92 -1.97
C LEU A 122 26.46 -1.03 -0.45
N LEU A 123 25.36 -1.23 0.28
CA LEU A 123 25.37 -1.43 1.74
C LEU A 123 26.19 -2.67 2.14
N LYS A 124 26.10 -3.78 1.39
CA LYS A 124 26.88 -5.00 1.63
C LYS A 124 28.39 -4.86 1.39
N GLN A 125 28.81 -3.92 0.54
CA GLN A 125 30.24 -3.69 0.26
C GLN A 125 30.94 -2.98 1.42
N ARG A 126 30.23 -2.12 2.15
CA ARG A 126 30.84 -1.23 3.14
C ARG A 126 31.59 -1.95 4.27
N PRO A 127 31.06 -3.01 4.91
CA PRO A 127 31.78 -3.70 5.98
C PRO A 127 33.17 -4.19 5.55
N LYS A 128 33.32 -4.62 4.29
CA LYS A 128 34.61 -5.06 3.74
C LYS A 128 35.61 -3.90 3.63
N ILE A 129 35.16 -2.75 3.14
CA ILE A 129 36.02 -1.57 2.98
C ILE A 129 36.40 -1.00 4.35
N VAL A 130 35.46 -0.92 5.30
CA VAL A 130 35.73 -0.49 6.68
C VAL A 130 36.76 -1.41 7.34
N SER A 131 36.64 -2.72 7.17
CA SER A 131 37.64 -3.68 7.66
C SER A 131 39.01 -3.47 7.02
N SER A 132 39.07 -3.19 5.72
CA SER A 132 40.32 -2.88 5.02
C SER A 132 40.97 -1.60 5.56
N VAL A 133 40.21 -0.52 5.73
CA VAL A 133 40.69 0.74 6.31
C VAL A 133 41.24 0.51 7.72
N ALA A 134 40.50 -0.19 8.57
CA ALA A 134 40.95 -0.52 9.93
C ALA A 134 42.25 -1.34 9.94
N ALA A 135 42.38 -2.32 9.04
CA ALA A 135 43.59 -3.13 8.90
C ALA A 135 44.81 -2.30 8.46
N TYR A 136 44.63 -1.37 7.51
CA TYR A 136 45.70 -0.49 7.06
C TYR A 136 46.09 0.57 8.11
N LYS A 137 45.13 1.10 8.88
CA LYS A 137 45.41 1.97 10.05
C LYS A 137 46.25 1.26 11.09
N ALA A 138 45.82 0.06 11.51
CA ALA A 138 46.59 -0.74 12.46
C ALA A 138 48.01 -1.09 11.95
N LYS A 139 48.17 -1.27 10.63
CA LYS A 139 49.48 -1.49 10.01
C LYS A 139 50.33 -0.22 9.98
N GLN A 140 49.72 0.95 9.76
CA GLN A 140 50.39 2.24 9.80
C GLN A 140 50.89 2.55 11.22
N ASP A 141 50.06 2.32 12.24
CA ASP A 141 50.41 2.55 13.65
C ASP A 141 51.63 1.71 14.05
N LYS A 142 51.62 0.41 13.73
CA LYS A 142 52.78 -0.49 13.95
C LYS A 142 54.06 -0.03 13.23
N LEU A 143 53.93 0.63 12.08
CA LEU A 143 55.06 1.15 11.31
C LEU A 143 55.52 2.53 11.80
N GLN A 144 54.69 3.29 12.52
CA GLN A 144 55.09 4.53 13.19
C GLN A 144 55.95 4.24 14.42
N ASP A 145 55.64 3.18 15.18
CA ASP A 145 56.39 2.76 16.37
C ASP A 145 57.71 2.03 16.04
N ALA A 146 57.89 1.62 14.78
CA ALA A 146 59.08 0.90 14.33
C ALA A 146 60.28 1.84 14.12
N LYS A 147 61.49 1.40 14.52
CA LYS A 147 62.73 2.16 14.27
C LYS A 147 62.88 2.49 12.78
N ALA A 148 63.18 3.76 12.48
CA ALA A 148 63.34 4.23 11.11
C ALA A 148 64.56 3.58 10.45
N ASN A 149 64.31 2.75 9.43
CA ASN A 149 65.31 2.23 8.50
C ASN A 149 64.75 2.30 7.07
N GLY A 150 65.59 2.18 6.04
CA GLY A 150 65.17 2.35 4.65
C GLY A 150 64.01 1.44 4.22
N ALA A 151 63.94 0.21 4.76
CA ALA A 151 62.85 -0.72 4.49
C ALA A 151 61.53 -0.31 5.17
N ASN A 152 61.60 0.17 6.41
CA ASN A 152 60.45 0.67 7.17
C ASN A 152 59.89 1.97 6.56
N ILE A 153 60.76 2.85 6.06
CA ILE A 153 60.33 4.08 5.36
C ILE A 153 59.55 3.72 4.08
N LYS A 154 60.05 2.77 3.28
CA LYS A 154 59.36 2.31 2.07
C LYS A 154 58.00 1.67 2.39
N ARG A 155 57.97 0.76 3.38
CA ARG A 155 56.72 0.10 3.82
C ARG A 155 55.70 1.08 4.41
N LYS A 156 56.16 2.13 5.10
CA LYS A 156 55.31 3.20 5.62
C LYS A 156 54.63 3.95 4.49
N LYS A 157 55.38 4.40 3.48
CA LYS A 157 54.81 5.06 2.28
C LYS A 157 53.82 4.18 1.53
N GLU A 158 54.15 2.90 1.31
CA GLU A 158 53.23 1.95 0.64
C GLU A 158 51.94 1.73 1.43
N THR A 159 52.02 1.68 2.77
CA THR A 159 50.86 1.52 3.65
C THR A 159 50.01 2.79 3.68
N GLU A 160 50.64 3.97 3.71
CA GLU A 160 49.96 5.27 3.61
C GLU A 160 49.19 5.43 2.30
N THR A 161 49.80 5.08 1.16
CA THR A 161 49.11 5.11 -0.13
C THR A 161 47.90 4.18 -0.14
N LYS A 162 48.07 2.92 0.31
CA LYS A 162 46.96 1.96 0.35
C LYS A 162 45.84 2.37 1.31
N LEU A 163 46.20 2.95 2.46
CA LEU A 163 45.21 3.47 3.40
C LEU A 163 44.39 4.58 2.75
N ARG A 164 45.06 5.55 2.12
CA ARG A 164 44.39 6.66 1.41
C ARG A 164 43.45 6.14 0.32
N ASP A 165 43.90 5.16 -0.47
CA ASP A 165 43.08 4.57 -1.54
C ASP A 165 41.83 3.85 -0.99
N GLU A 166 41.93 3.16 0.15
CA GLU A 166 40.78 2.53 0.81
C GLU A 166 39.84 3.55 1.48
N GLU A 167 40.38 4.63 2.06
CA GLU A 167 39.58 5.73 2.61
C GLU A 167 38.80 6.47 1.50
N GLU A 168 39.42 6.69 0.33
CA GLU A 168 38.76 7.27 -0.84
C GLU A 168 37.65 6.36 -1.38
N LYS A 169 37.88 5.04 -1.42
CA LYS A 169 36.83 4.06 -1.75
C LYS A 169 35.66 4.11 -0.77
N LEU A 170 35.94 4.21 0.52
CA LEU A 170 34.90 4.31 1.55
C LEU A 170 34.08 5.59 1.40
N GLU A 171 34.74 6.74 1.21
CA GLU A 171 34.06 8.03 1.01
C GLU A 171 33.22 8.04 -0.27
N LYS A 172 33.73 7.42 -1.34
CA LYS A 172 32.98 7.26 -2.60
C LYS A 172 31.76 6.37 -2.41
N LEU A 173 31.90 5.24 -1.70
CA LEU A 173 30.78 4.35 -1.41
C LEU A 173 29.72 5.03 -0.54
N ASP A 174 30.12 5.72 0.53
CA ASP A 174 29.20 6.44 1.42
C ASP A 174 28.43 7.52 0.66
N ARG A 175 29.09 8.28 -0.22
CA ARG A 175 28.42 9.26 -1.11
C ARG A 175 27.45 8.62 -2.10
N GLN A 176 27.80 7.45 -2.64
CA GLN A 176 26.92 6.71 -3.54
C GLN A 176 25.67 6.22 -2.81
N VAL A 177 25.82 5.62 -1.63
CA VAL A 177 24.70 5.16 -0.78
C VAL A 177 23.76 6.32 -0.49
N ILE A 178 24.26 7.44 0.03
CA ILE A 178 23.43 8.60 0.39
C ILE A 178 22.70 9.16 -0.84
N ARG A 179 23.41 9.34 -1.96
CA ARG A 179 22.80 9.88 -3.19
C ARG A 179 21.72 8.94 -3.72
N THR A 180 22.01 7.64 -3.77
CA THR A 180 21.05 6.66 -4.28
C THR A 180 19.84 6.54 -3.36
N PHE A 181 20.04 6.51 -2.04
CA PHE A 181 18.94 6.49 -1.08
C PHE A 181 18.06 7.74 -1.17
N GLY A 182 18.65 8.93 -1.17
CA GLY A 182 17.88 10.18 -1.25
C GLY A 182 17.07 10.31 -2.55
N VAL A 183 17.57 9.79 -3.68
CA VAL A 183 16.79 9.73 -4.92
C VAL A 183 15.58 8.79 -4.76
N TYR A 184 15.79 7.61 -4.18
CA TYR A 184 14.70 6.66 -3.94
C TYR A 184 13.66 7.19 -2.97
N GLU A 185 14.09 7.77 -1.85
CA GLU A 185 13.22 8.37 -0.84
C GLU A 185 12.34 9.48 -1.45
N SER A 186 12.94 10.39 -2.23
CA SER A 186 12.22 11.45 -2.93
C SER A 186 11.17 10.90 -3.90
N GLN A 187 11.55 9.95 -4.76
CA GLN A 187 10.65 9.35 -5.75
C GLN A 187 9.50 8.59 -5.09
N CYS A 188 9.80 7.81 -4.04
CA CYS A 188 8.79 7.05 -3.33
C CYS A 188 7.84 7.97 -2.55
N SER A 189 8.34 9.07 -1.99
CA SER A 189 7.50 10.05 -1.28
C SER A 189 6.52 10.74 -2.24
N GLU A 190 6.98 11.19 -3.41
CA GLU A 190 6.11 11.81 -4.42
C GLU A 190 5.02 10.84 -4.90
N ALA A 191 5.41 9.61 -5.22
CA ALA A 191 4.47 8.60 -5.69
C ALA A 191 3.53 8.09 -4.57
N ALA A 192 3.96 8.10 -3.30
CA ALA A 192 3.08 7.82 -2.16
C ALA A 192 1.98 8.88 -2.00
N VAL A 193 2.32 10.17 -2.16
CA VAL A 193 1.33 11.27 -2.12
C VAL A 193 0.30 11.09 -3.24
N LEU A 194 0.77 10.84 -4.48
CA LEU A 194 -0.13 10.60 -5.62
C LEU A 194 -1.02 9.37 -5.41
N ALA A 195 -0.47 8.29 -4.85
CA ALA A 195 -1.24 7.09 -4.55
C ALA A 195 -2.32 7.36 -3.49
N MET A 196 -2.03 8.17 -2.46
CA MET A 196 -3.01 8.58 -1.46
C MET A 196 -4.11 9.48 -2.04
N GLU A 197 -3.75 10.44 -2.91
CA GLU A 197 -4.72 11.29 -3.61
C GLU A 197 -5.67 10.45 -4.47
N ASN A 198 -5.13 9.50 -5.23
CA ASN A 198 -5.93 8.57 -6.03
C ASN A 198 -6.81 7.68 -5.15
N ALA A 199 -6.27 7.15 -4.05
CA ALA A 199 -7.03 6.33 -3.10
C ALA A 199 -8.23 7.11 -2.54
N TYR A 200 -8.01 8.36 -2.12
CA TYR A 200 -9.08 9.21 -1.61
C TYR A 200 -10.15 9.49 -2.66
N GLN A 201 -9.75 9.79 -3.91
CA GLN A 201 -10.70 10.04 -4.99
C GLN A 201 -11.54 8.81 -5.34
N VAL A 202 -10.92 7.63 -5.40
CA VAL A 202 -11.62 6.36 -5.69
C VAL A 202 -12.60 6.03 -4.57
N VAL A 203 -12.16 6.11 -3.31
CA VAL A 203 -13.01 5.80 -2.15
C VAL A 203 -14.15 6.80 -1.99
N ASN A 204 -13.92 8.10 -2.19
CA ASN A 204 -15.02 9.08 -2.11
C ASN A 204 -16.09 8.83 -3.17
N LYS A 205 -15.68 8.59 -4.42
CA LYS A 205 -16.64 8.29 -5.50
C LYS A 205 -17.41 7.00 -5.23
N LEU A 206 -16.73 5.99 -4.70
CA LEU A 206 -17.38 4.76 -4.27
C LEU A 206 -18.44 5.03 -3.18
N LEU A 207 -18.09 5.81 -2.16
CA LEU A 207 -19.02 6.15 -1.08
C LEU A 207 -20.20 7.00 -1.56
N GLU A 208 -19.97 7.94 -2.48
CA GLU A 208 -21.03 8.71 -3.15
C GLU A 208 -21.97 7.76 -3.91
N GLN A 209 -21.44 6.85 -4.72
CA GLN A 209 -22.24 5.89 -5.49
C GLN A 209 -23.03 4.92 -4.60
N VAL A 210 -22.42 4.45 -3.50
CA VAL A 210 -23.11 3.62 -2.50
C VAL A 210 -24.21 4.41 -1.81
N SER A 211 -23.98 5.68 -1.48
CA SER A 211 -25.01 6.56 -0.91
C SER A 211 -26.18 6.73 -1.86
N ASP A 212 -25.92 7.09 -3.13
CA ASP A 212 -26.95 7.32 -4.13
C ASP A 212 -27.81 6.06 -4.35
N THR A 213 -27.17 4.89 -4.51
CA THR A 213 -27.91 3.61 -4.64
C THR A 213 -28.71 3.25 -3.39
N THR A 214 -28.26 3.65 -2.20
CA THR A 214 -28.99 3.41 -0.95
C THR A 214 -30.18 4.36 -0.81
N ASP A 215 -29.99 5.64 -1.16
CA ASP A 215 -31.02 6.68 -1.14
C ASP A 215 -32.11 6.42 -2.18
N ASP A 216 -31.79 5.74 -3.29
CA ASP A 216 -32.78 5.28 -4.26
C ASP A 216 -33.65 4.13 -3.71
N ILE A 217 -33.12 3.29 -2.82
CA ILE A 217 -33.84 2.15 -2.23
C ILE A 217 -34.67 2.57 -1.00
N ALA A 218 -34.15 3.47 -0.17
CA ALA A 218 -34.74 3.84 1.13
C ALA A 218 -36.24 4.29 1.09
N PRO A 219 -36.71 5.09 0.11
CA PRO A 219 -38.11 5.52 0.01
C PRO A 219 -39.09 4.37 -0.21
N HIS A 220 -38.61 3.22 -0.68
CA HIS A 220 -39.44 2.09 -1.06
C HIS A 220 -39.61 1.06 0.07
N ILE A 221 -38.83 1.15 1.15
CA ILE A 221 -38.91 0.25 2.32
C ILE A 221 -39.94 0.75 3.37
N GLY A 222 -40.66 1.85 3.09
CA GLY A 222 -41.56 2.45 4.08
C GLY A 222 -40.85 2.90 5.36
N MET A 223 -39.54 3.19 5.29
CA MET A 223 -38.85 3.93 6.34
C MET A 223 -39.35 5.36 6.27
N ASP A 224 -40.37 5.65 7.07
CA ASP A 224 -41.10 6.90 7.10
C ASP A 224 -40.18 8.12 6.95
N ASP A 225 -40.59 8.99 6.03
CA ASP A 225 -40.22 10.39 5.77
C ASP A 225 -39.88 11.27 6.99
N GLU A 226 -40.08 10.77 8.20
CA GLU A 226 -39.93 11.47 9.47
C GLU A 226 -38.44 11.76 9.79
N ALA A 227 -37.53 10.81 9.49
CA ALA A 227 -36.09 11.02 9.70
C ALA A 227 -35.44 11.99 8.68
N ALA A 228 -36.04 12.13 7.48
CA ALA A 228 -35.57 13.07 6.45
C ALA A 228 -36.08 14.50 6.67
N ARG A 229 -37.24 14.67 7.33
CA ARG A 229 -37.81 15.99 7.68
C ARG A 229 -37.12 16.67 8.85
N GLU A 230 -36.54 15.93 9.80
CA GLU A 230 -35.81 16.52 10.93
C GLU A 230 -34.40 17.04 10.58
N ARG A 231 -33.86 16.68 9.40
CA ARG A 231 -32.54 17.13 8.92
C ARG A 231 -32.59 18.37 8.00
N ARG A 232 -33.77 18.93 7.70
CA ARG A 232 -33.98 20.17 6.94
C ARG A 232 -34.50 21.27 7.85
#